data_AF-A0A4Q0J1J1-F1
#
_entry.id   AF-A0A4Q0J1J1-F1
#
_cell.length_a   1.000
_cell.length_b   1.000
_cell.length_c   1.000
_cell.angle_alpha   90.00
_cell.angle_beta   90.00
_cell.angle_gamma   90.00
#
_symmetry.space_group_name_H-M   'P 1'
#
loop_
_entity.id
_entity.type
_entity.pdbx_description
1 polymer ?
#
loop_
_entity_poly.entity_id
_entity_poly.type
_entity_poly.pdbx_seq_one_letter_code
_entity_poly.pdbx_strand_id
1 'polypeptide(L)'
;MAENNEVKSRRDQHVERLRKKYPDKKFEDDEEIYGQISDDYDQYEQELGDLRGREQSLSNMFAADPRSAQFLTDMHNGKDPVLGLVRNFGVEVKDVLDDPEMQDKIEEANKEYIERIAKSKKLDEEYEANMDATLETLRTFQAERGMSDEQVDKVVDFLLTIVRDGVMGKFSTETLDMACKALNYDADVAAAGEEGEVAGRNSKIVEGLRKSKKGDGIAPLGGKNGEGAGAPKKAQSMFDLANEAM
;
A
#
# COMPACT_ATOMS: atom_id res chain seq x y z
N MET A 1 49.40 -38.26 -13.40
CA MET A 1 48.01 -37.81 -13.55
C MET A 1 48.09 -36.34 -13.94
N ALA A 2 47.68 -35.98 -15.15
CA ALA A 2 47.74 -34.59 -15.60
C ALA A 2 46.51 -33.84 -15.08
N GLU A 3 46.74 -32.81 -14.27
CA GLU A 3 45.69 -31.87 -13.87
C GLU A 3 45.25 -31.08 -15.09
N ASN A 4 44.05 -31.38 -15.57
CA ASN A 4 43.43 -30.68 -16.69
C ASN A 4 42.81 -29.39 -16.13
N ASN A 5 43.57 -28.29 -16.17
CA ASN A 5 43.07 -26.97 -15.80
C ASN A 5 42.06 -26.54 -16.88
N GLU A 6 40.77 -26.71 -16.64
CA GLU A 6 39.71 -26.14 -17.49
C GLU A 6 39.87 -24.61 -17.48
N VAL A 7 40.45 -24.08 -18.55
CA VAL A 7 40.53 -22.64 -18.78
C VAL A 7 39.10 -22.15 -19.06
N LYS A 8 38.44 -21.59 -18.04
CA LYS A 8 37.11 -20.97 -18.16
C LYS A 8 37.05 -20.05 -19.39
N SER A 9 36.04 -20.23 -20.24
CA SER A 9 35.86 -19.41 -21.43
C SER A 9 35.62 -17.95 -21.05
N ARG A 10 35.96 -17.01 -21.95
CA ARG A 10 35.68 -15.57 -21.75
C ARG A 10 34.19 -15.30 -21.55
N ARG A 11 33.33 -16.09 -22.19
CA ARG A 11 31.88 -16.05 -22.01
C ARG A 11 31.49 -16.42 -20.58
N ASP A 12 32.02 -17.52 -20.06
CA ASP A 12 31.71 -18.00 -18.70
C ASP A 12 32.15 -16.98 -17.64
N GLN A 13 33.32 -16.36 -17.83
CA GLN A 13 33.80 -15.29 -16.94
C GLN A 13 32.87 -14.06 -16.96
N HIS A 14 32.26 -13.75 -18.11
CA HIS A 14 31.35 -12.61 -18.24
C HIS A 14 29.98 -12.92 -17.60
N VAL A 15 29.43 -14.11 -17.84
CA VAL A 15 28.20 -14.59 -17.20
C VAL A 15 28.35 -14.68 -15.68
N GLU A 16 29.52 -15.11 -15.19
CA GLU A 16 29.81 -15.16 -13.75
C GLU A 16 29.78 -13.76 -13.11
N ARG A 17 30.26 -12.72 -13.81
CA ARG A 17 30.15 -11.33 -13.34
C ARG A 17 28.71 -10.82 -13.36
N LEU A 18 27.96 -11.14 -14.41
CA LEU A 18 26.54 -10.77 -14.51
C LEU A 18 25.71 -11.44 -13.42
N ARG A 19 25.90 -12.74 -13.15
CA ARG A 19 25.24 -13.45 -12.04
C ARG A 19 25.64 -12.90 -10.67
N LYS A 20 26.86 -12.38 -10.53
CA LYS A 20 27.29 -11.71 -9.29
C LYS A 20 26.60 -10.35 -9.10
N LYS A 21 26.37 -9.61 -10.19
CA LYS A 21 25.70 -8.29 -10.16
C LYS A 21 24.16 -8.44 -10.10
N TYR A 22 23.63 -9.49 -10.71
CA TYR A 22 22.21 -9.83 -10.81
C TYR A 22 21.96 -11.28 -10.38
N PRO A 23 21.89 -11.54 -9.06
CA PRO A 23 21.74 -12.90 -8.52
C PRO A 23 20.43 -13.58 -8.92
N ASP A 24 19.40 -12.80 -9.22
CA ASP A 24 18.06 -13.29 -9.54
C ASP A 24 17.89 -13.69 -11.02
N LYS A 25 18.88 -13.38 -11.88
CA LYS A 25 18.86 -13.69 -13.31
C LYS A 25 19.71 -14.93 -13.61
N LYS A 26 19.19 -15.81 -14.47
CA LYS A 26 19.84 -17.10 -14.75
C LYS A 26 20.82 -17.02 -15.92
N PHE A 27 20.60 -16.12 -16.88
CA PHE A 27 21.46 -15.95 -18.06
C PHE A 27 21.66 -17.29 -18.80
N GLU A 28 20.54 -17.90 -19.21
CA GLU A 28 20.53 -19.22 -19.85
C GLU A 28 20.78 -19.15 -21.36
N ASP A 29 20.40 -18.06 -22.00
CA ASP A 29 20.59 -17.83 -23.43
C ASP A 29 21.41 -16.56 -23.74
N ASP A 30 21.82 -16.43 -25.00
CA ASP A 30 22.58 -15.28 -25.46
C ASP A 30 21.75 -13.97 -25.46
N GLU A 31 20.44 -14.05 -25.65
CA GLU A 31 19.57 -12.87 -25.74
C GLU A 31 19.42 -12.19 -24.37
N GLU A 32 19.26 -12.96 -23.29
CA GLU A 32 19.22 -12.49 -21.91
C GLU A 32 20.58 -11.90 -21.49
N ILE A 33 21.68 -12.51 -21.93
CA ILE A 33 23.03 -12.02 -21.68
C ILE A 33 23.25 -10.68 -22.39
N TYR A 34 23.04 -10.61 -23.70
CA TYR A 34 23.27 -9.39 -24.48
C TYR A 34 22.27 -8.28 -24.15
N GLY A 35 21.01 -8.63 -23.84
CA GLY A 35 19.99 -7.69 -23.39
C GLY A 35 20.40 -7.00 -22.10
N GLN A 36 20.78 -7.77 -21.07
CA GLN A 36 21.24 -7.19 -19.80
C GLN A 36 22.51 -6.35 -19.96
N ILE A 37 23.42 -6.76 -20.84
CA ILE A 37 24.61 -5.97 -21.13
C ILE A 37 24.23 -4.64 -21.76
N SER A 38 23.28 -4.63 -22.70
CA SER A 38 22.76 -3.40 -23.30
C SER A 38 22.13 -2.49 -22.26
N ASP A 39 21.25 -3.04 -21.41
CA ASP A 39 20.61 -2.28 -20.32
C ASP A 39 21.64 -1.66 -19.37
N ASP A 40 22.69 -2.42 -19.02
CA ASP A 40 23.80 -1.93 -18.19
C ASP A 40 24.53 -0.77 -18.89
N TYR A 41 24.78 -0.87 -20.19
CA TYR A 41 25.44 0.18 -20.96
C TYR A 41 24.60 1.45 -21.03
N ASP A 42 23.31 1.32 -21.32
CA ASP A 42 22.37 2.45 -21.37
C ASP A 42 22.27 3.13 -20.01
N GLN A 43 22.20 2.35 -18.92
CA GLN A 43 22.20 2.88 -17.57
C GLN A 43 23.51 3.63 -17.25
N TYR A 44 24.67 3.07 -17.60
CA TYR A 44 25.95 3.75 -17.39
C TYR A 44 26.08 5.02 -18.22
N GLU A 45 25.57 5.02 -19.46
CA GLU A 45 25.57 6.22 -20.30
C GLU A 45 24.68 7.31 -19.69
N GLN A 46 23.51 6.95 -19.18
CA GLN A 46 22.63 7.87 -18.46
C GLN A 46 23.30 8.43 -17.20
N GLU A 47 23.82 7.56 -16.32
CA GLU A 47 24.49 7.98 -15.09
C GLU A 47 25.70 8.87 -15.38
N LEU A 48 26.48 8.54 -16.42
CA LEU A 48 27.62 9.36 -16.84
C LEU A 48 27.17 10.71 -17.40
N GLY A 49 26.08 10.74 -18.17
CA GLY A 49 25.45 11.97 -18.65
C GLY A 49 25.02 12.86 -17.50
N ASP A 50 24.34 12.30 -16.50
CA ASP A 50 23.91 13.00 -15.30
C ASP A 50 25.09 13.52 -14.47
N LEU A 51 26.14 12.71 -14.29
CA LEU A 51 27.35 13.12 -13.58
C LEU A 51 28.05 14.27 -14.30
N ARG A 52 28.20 14.18 -15.63
CA ARG A 52 28.76 15.27 -16.45
C ARG A 52 27.89 16.52 -16.37
N GLY A 53 26.57 16.38 -16.36
CA GLY A 53 25.64 17.51 -16.21
C GLY A 53 25.80 18.20 -14.85
N ARG A 54 25.91 17.43 -13.76
CA ARG A 54 26.17 17.96 -12.42
C ARG A 54 27.55 18.61 -12.32
N GLU A 55 28.57 17.97 -12.86
CA GLU A 55 29.94 18.50 -12.90
C GLU A 55 30.01 19.80 -13.70
N GLN A 56 29.35 19.86 -14.86
CA GLN A 56 29.27 21.07 -15.66
C GLN A 56 28.54 22.19 -14.91
N SER A 57 27.44 21.88 -14.21
CA SER A 57 26.72 22.85 -13.38
C SER A 57 27.60 23.40 -12.24
N LEU A 58 28.29 22.51 -11.51
CA LEU A 58 29.24 22.88 -10.46
C LEU A 58 30.40 23.71 -11.02
N SER A 59 30.96 23.30 -12.15
CA SER A 59 32.03 24.02 -12.84
C SER A 59 31.57 25.41 -13.28
N ASN A 60 30.36 25.53 -13.84
CA ASN A 60 29.78 26.82 -14.24
C ASN A 60 29.55 27.73 -13.03
N MET A 61 29.08 27.17 -11.91
CA MET A 61 28.92 27.91 -10.66
C MET A 61 30.27 28.45 -10.15
N PHE A 62 31.32 27.62 -10.14
CA PHE A 62 32.66 28.04 -9.73
C PHE A 62 33.31 29.03 -10.71
N ALA A 63 33.00 28.92 -12.01
CA ALA A 63 33.44 29.89 -13.01
C ALA A 63 32.72 31.24 -12.85
N ALA A 64 31.44 31.23 -12.45
CA ALA A 64 30.64 32.43 -12.22
C ALA A 64 31.12 33.23 -11.00
N ASP A 65 31.45 32.55 -9.88
CA ASP A 65 32.11 33.18 -8.73
C ASP A 65 33.17 32.25 -8.12
N PRO A 66 34.48 32.52 -8.35
CA PRO A 66 35.57 31.74 -7.75
C PRO A 66 35.54 31.67 -6.22
N ARG A 67 34.93 32.65 -5.54
CA ARG A 67 34.81 32.69 -4.08
C ARG A 67 33.86 31.61 -3.56
N SER A 68 32.89 31.18 -4.37
CA SER A 68 31.97 30.11 -4.01
C SER A 68 32.67 28.75 -3.84
N ALA A 69 33.70 28.47 -4.64
CA ALA A 69 34.51 27.26 -4.51
C ALA A 69 35.29 27.23 -3.19
N GLN A 70 35.90 28.37 -2.83
CA GLN A 70 36.60 28.52 -1.57
C GLN A 70 35.65 28.40 -0.37
N PHE A 71 34.45 28.98 -0.49
CA PHE A 71 33.40 28.87 0.51
C PHE A 71 32.95 27.43 0.76
N LEU A 72 32.64 26.67 -0.30
CA LEU A 72 32.26 25.25 -0.15
C LEU A 72 33.40 24.41 0.39
N THR A 73 34.63 24.69 -0.02
CA THR A 73 35.82 24.01 0.50
C THR A 73 36.01 24.27 2.00
N ASP A 74 35.82 25.52 2.44
CA ASP A 74 35.92 25.90 3.84
C ASP A 74 34.82 25.24 4.69
N MET A 75 33.59 25.21 4.18
CA MET A 75 32.47 24.49 4.81
C MET A 75 32.74 22.99 4.90
N HIS A 76 33.24 22.36 3.83
CA HIS A 76 33.59 20.94 3.83
C HIS A 76 34.67 20.62 4.88
N ASN A 77 35.62 21.54 5.07
CA ASN A 77 36.66 21.44 6.09
C ASN A 77 36.19 21.80 7.52
N GLY A 78 34.87 21.95 7.72
CA GLY A 78 34.27 22.20 9.04
C GLY A 78 34.47 23.61 9.58
N LYS A 79 34.84 24.58 8.72
CA LYS A 79 34.90 25.99 9.13
C LYS A 79 33.49 26.56 9.19
N ASP A 80 33.30 27.53 10.09
CA ASP A 80 32.02 28.20 10.26
C ASP A 80 31.59 28.89 8.94
N PRO A 81 30.42 28.54 8.40
CA PRO A 81 29.95 29.09 7.13
C PRO A 81 29.58 30.59 7.24
N VAL A 82 29.13 31.09 8.38
CA VAL A 82 28.83 32.51 8.55
C VAL A 82 30.12 33.33 8.50
N LEU A 83 31.16 32.87 9.20
CA LEU A 83 32.50 33.48 9.11
C LEU A 83 33.11 33.30 7.72
N GLY A 84 32.85 32.17 7.06
CA GLY A 84 33.27 31.89 5.69
C GLY A 84 32.68 32.88 4.67
N LEU A 85 31.41 33.27 4.83
CA LEU A 85 30.78 34.30 3.99
C LEU A 85 31.50 35.64 4.14
N VAL A 86 31.74 36.09 5.37
CA VAL A 86 32.43 37.36 5.63
C VAL A 86 33.88 37.32 5.15
N ARG A 87 34.57 36.19 5.29
CA ARG A 87 35.96 36.02 4.87
C ARG A 87 36.12 35.98 3.35
N ASN A 88 35.22 35.31 2.65
CA ASN A 88 35.33 35.11 1.21
C ASN A 88 34.70 36.25 0.41
N PHE A 89 33.62 36.85 0.90
CA PHE A 89 32.90 37.95 0.24
C PHE A 89 33.19 39.33 0.84
N GLY A 90 33.84 39.40 2.02
CA GLY A 90 34.39 40.64 2.57
C GLY A 90 33.38 41.64 3.11
N VAL A 91 33.81 42.92 3.22
CA VAL A 91 32.98 44.06 3.65
C VAL A 91 31.84 44.36 2.67
N GLU A 92 31.94 43.87 1.42
CA GLU A 92 30.85 43.94 0.43
C GLU A 92 29.57 43.26 0.95
N VAL A 93 29.67 42.24 1.81
CA VAL A 93 28.48 41.64 2.46
C VAL A 93 27.76 42.68 3.31
N LYS A 94 28.50 43.55 4.00
CA LYS A 94 27.91 44.63 4.79
C LYS A 94 27.31 45.71 3.90
N ASP A 95 27.99 46.07 2.82
CA ASP A 95 27.47 47.07 1.86
C ASP A 95 26.22 46.56 1.13
N VAL A 96 26.14 45.25 0.83
CA VAL A 96 24.95 44.56 0.30
C VAL A 96 23.85 44.47 1.35
N LEU A 97 24.18 44.26 2.62
CA LEU A 97 23.21 44.31 3.72
C LEU A 97 22.67 45.73 3.96
N ASP A 98 23.46 46.75 3.67
CA ASP A 98 23.10 48.17 3.82
C ASP A 98 22.42 48.75 2.56
N ASP A 99 22.36 48.01 1.45
CA ASP A 99 21.67 48.38 0.20
C ASP A 99 20.14 48.20 0.35
N PRO A 100 19.33 49.25 0.16
CA PRO A 100 17.86 49.18 0.26
C PRO A 100 17.21 48.10 -0.61
N GLU A 101 17.69 47.88 -1.84
CA GLU A 101 17.09 46.87 -2.74
C GLU A 101 17.37 45.43 -2.28
N MET A 102 18.47 45.22 -1.57
CA MET A 102 18.81 43.93 -0.99
C MET A 102 18.18 43.73 0.38
N GLN A 103 17.95 44.80 1.16
CA GLN A 103 17.17 44.72 2.38
C GLN A 103 15.75 44.22 2.13
N ASP A 104 15.08 44.71 1.08
CA ASP A 104 13.74 44.23 0.70
C ASP A 104 13.75 42.72 0.40
N LYS A 105 14.76 42.23 -0.35
CA LYS A 105 14.91 40.80 -0.67
C LYS A 105 15.27 39.96 0.55
N ILE A 106 16.06 40.48 1.47
CA ILE A 106 16.41 39.81 2.73
C ILE A 106 15.19 39.75 3.66
N GLU A 107 14.39 40.82 3.71
CA GLU A 107 13.15 40.85 4.47
C GLU A 107 12.14 39.84 3.93
N GLU A 108 11.98 39.77 2.60
CA GLU A 108 11.16 38.74 1.95
C GLU A 108 11.64 37.33 2.28
N ALA A 109 12.94 37.04 2.12
CA ALA A 109 13.52 35.74 2.46
C ALA A 109 13.38 35.40 3.96
N ASN A 110 13.53 36.38 4.85
CA ASN A 110 13.31 36.21 6.29
C ASN A 110 11.84 35.96 6.60
N LYS A 111 10.91 36.64 5.93
CA LYS A 111 9.48 36.42 6.09
C LYS A 111 9.10 35.00 5.66
N GLU A 112 9.57 34.53 4.51
CA GLU A 112 9.38 33.14 4.07
C GLU A 112 9.96 32.14 5.08
N TYR A 113 11.15 32.41 5.61
CA TYR A 113 11.77 31.58 6.64
C TYR A 113 10.91 31.52 7.91
N ILE A 114 10.48 32.68 8.42
CA ILE A 114 9.62 32.80 9.61
C ILE A 114 8.28 32.10 9.37
N GLU A 115 7.66 32.29 8.21
CA GLU A 115 6.39 31.64 7.85
C GLU A 115 6.55 30.12 7.79
N ARG A 116 7.65 29.61 7.21
CA ARG A 116 7.94 28.17 7.19
C ARG A 116 8.15 27.61 8.59
N ILE A 117 8.91 28.30 9.44
CA ILE A 117 9.14 27.89 10.82
C ILE A 117 7.84 27.95 11.63
N ALA A 118 7.05 29.01 11.50
CA ALA A 118 5.77 29.16 12.18
C ALA A 118 4.78 28.09 11.73
N LYS A 119 4.72 27.78 10.43
CA LYS A 119 3.88 26.71 9.90
C LYS A 119 4.32 25.34 10.40
N SER A 120 5.63 25.06 10.42
CA SER A 120 6.19 23.83 10.98
C SER A 120 5.81 23.70 12.46
N LYS A 121 6.12 24.71 13.27
CA LYS A 121 5.79 24.72 14.70
C LYS A 121 4.30 24.53 14.96
N LYS A 122 3.45 25.20 14.19
CA LYS A 122 1.99 25.05 14.32
C LYS A 122 1.54 23.62 13.99
N LEU A 123 2.09 23.01 12.95
CA LEU A 123 1.81 21.62 12.60
C LEU A 123 2.30 20.65 13.69
N ASP A 124 3.48 20.92 14.28
CA ASP A 124 4.04 20.12 15.37
C ASP A 124 3.17 20.24 16.63
N GLU A 125 2.79 21.46 17.04
CA GLU A 125 1.89 21.72 18.17
C GLU A 125 0.50 21.08 17.98
N GLU A 126 -0.07 21.18 16.77
CA GLU A 126 -1.34 20.55 16.43
C GLU A 126 -1.23 19.02 16.45
N TYR A 127 -0.12 18.46 15.97
CA TYR A 127 0.14 17.02 16.02
C TYR A 127 0.26 16.51 17.47
N GLU A 128 1.01 17.22 18.33
CA GLU A 128 1.14 16.87 19.75
C GLU A 128 -0.21 16.92 20.46
N ALA A 129 -0.98 18.00 20.28
CA ALA A 129 -2.31 18.12 20.87
C ALA A 129 -3.28 17.02 20.40
N ASN A 130 -3.21 16.67 19.11
CA ASN A 130 -4.00 15.57 18.55
C ASN A 130 -3.55 14.20 19.11
N MET A 131 -2.27 14.01 19.41
CA MET A 131 -1.77 12.77 20.00
C MET A 131 -2.33 12.56 21.40
N ASP A 132 -2.32 13.61 22.24
CA ASP A 132 -2.90 13.56 23.58
C ASP A 132 -4.40 13.24 23.54
N ALA A 133 -5.15 13.92 22.66
CA ALA A 133 -6.58 13.63 22.44
C ALA A 133 -6.82 12.20 21.91
N THR A 134 -5.92 11.70 21.05
CA THR A 134 -5.99 10.34 20.52
C THR A 134 -5.81 9.31 21.63
N LEU A 135 -4.86 9.53 22.56
CA LEU A 135 -4.65 8.65 23.70
C LEU A 135 -5.87 8.57 24.62
N GLU A 136 -6.55 9.69 24.87
CA GLU A 136 -7.80 9.71 25.64
C GLU A 136 -8.93 8.96 24.92
N THR A 137 -9.03 9.14 23.59
CA THR A 137 -9.99 8.44 22.75
C THR A 137 -9.77 6.93 22.79
N LEU A 138 -8.51 6.47 22.69
CA LEU A 138 -8.15 5.06 22.77
C LEU A 138 -8.51 4.44 24.12
N ARG A 139 -8.23 5.14 25.23
CA ARG A 139 -8.61 4.68 26.58
C ARG A 139 -10.13 4.52 26.72
N THR A 140 -10.88 5.47 26.19
CA THR A 140 -12.35 5.43 26.23
C THR A 140 -12.88 4.28 25.39
N PHE A 141 -12.38 4.13 24.16
CA PHE A 141 -12.75 3.04 23.26
C PHE A 141 -12.44 1.66 23.86
N GLN A 142 -11.28 1.52 24.51
CA GLN A 142 -10.89 0.33 25.23
C GLN A 142 -11.88 -0.02 26.34
N ALA A 143 -12.21 0.96 27.18
CA ALA A 143 -13.11 0.79 28.32
C ALA A 143 -14.54 0.41 27.89
N GLU A 144 -15.09 1.09 26.88
CA GLU A 144 -16.43 0.84 26.36
C GLU A 144 -16.58 -0.56 25.75
N ARG A 145 -15.52 -1.06 25.11
CA ARG A 145 -15.52 -2.35 24.43
C ARG A 145 -14.97 -3.49 25.29
N GLY A 146 -14.52 -3.19 26.52
CA GLY A 146 -13.92 -4.17 27.43
C GLY A 146 -12.68 -4.84 26.84
N MET A 147 -11.89 -4.13 26.03
CA MET A 147 -10.72 -4.69 25.37
C MET A 147 -9.53 -4.79 26.33
N SER A 148 -8.75 -5.86 26.18
CA SER A 148 -7.42 -5.95 26.80
C SER A 148 -6.43 -5.01 26.11
N ASP A 149 -5.36 -4.64 26.83
CA ASP A 149 -4.29 -3.79 26.29
C ASP A 149 -3.72 -4.37 24.99
N GLU A 150 -3.47 -5.68 24.94
CA GLU A 150 -2.95 -6.38 23.75
C GLU A 150 -3.88 -6.28 22.53
N GLN A 151 -5.18 -6.18 22.72
CA GLN A 151 -6.14 -6.02 21.63
C GLN A 151 -6.13 -4.60 21.08
N VAL A 152 -6.02 -3.60 21.98
CA VAL A 152 -5.93 -2.19 21.58
C VAL A 152 -4.61 -1.93 20.86
N ASP A 153 -3.50 -2.48 21.35
CA ASP A 153 -2.19 -2.37 20.71
C ASP A 153 -2.24 -2.87 19.26
N LYS A 154 -2.87 -4.02 19.01
CA LYS A 154 -3.06 -4.54 17.65
C LYS A 154 -3.88 -3.62 16.75
N VAL A 155 -4.90 -2.95 17.29
CA VAL A 155 -5.71 -1.98 16.54
C VAL A 155 -4.87 -0.75 16.21
N VAL A 156 -4.09 -0.24 17.16
CA VAL A 156 -3.20 0.92 16.94
C VAL A 156 -2.12 0.59 15.91
N ASP A 157 -1.44 -0.55 16.05
CA ASP A 157 -0.43 -1.01 15.08
C ASP A 157 -1.00 -1.15 13.67
N PHE A 158 -2.24 -1.66 13.58
CA PHE A 158 -2.94 -1.76 12.31
C PHE A 158 -3.22 -0.39 11.70
N LEU A 159 -3.72 0.57 12.47
CA LEU A 159 -3.95 1.95 12.02
C LEU A 159 -2.65 2.64 11.58
N LEU A 160 -1.57 2.47 12.35
CA LEU A 160 -0.25 3.02 12.00
C LEU A 160 0.30 2.45 10.70
N THR A 161 0.01 1.18 10.41
CA THR A 161 0.39 0.54 9.14
C THR A 161 -0.36 1.17 7.97
N ILE A 162 -1.68 1.39 8.09
CA ILE A 162 -2.47 2.07 7.04
C ILE A 162 -1.95 3.49 6.80
N VAL A 163 -1.68 4.26 7.86
CA VAL A 163 -1.18 5.63 7.74
C VAL A 163 0.19 5.63 7.06
N ARG A 164 1.10 4.74 7.46
CA ARG A 164 2.43 4.60 6.84
C ARG A 164 2.33 4.30 5.35
N ASP A 165 1.50 3.33 4.98
CA ASP A 165 1.31 2.92 3.60
C ASP A 165 0.65 4.04 2.77
N GLY A 166 -0.33 4.75 3.34
CA GLY A 166 -0.96 5.91 2.73
C GLY A 166 -0.01 7.07 2.47
N VAL A 167 0.87 7.39 3.42
CA VAL A 167 1.93 8.41 3.25
C VAL A 167 2.89 8.02 2.12
N MET A 168 3.16 6.72 1.96
CA MET A 168 4.01 6.19 0.89
C MET A 168 3.26 5.98 -0.45
N GLY A 169 1.96 6.32 -0.51
CA GLY A 169 1.12 6.12 -1.69
C GLY A 169 0.87 4.66 -2.05
N LYS A 170 1.04 3.73 -1.10
CA LYS A 170 0.83 2.29 -1.29
C LYS A 170 -0.51 1.88 -0.72
N PHE A 171 -1.41 1.39 -1.55
CA PHE A 171 -2.64 0.74 -1.09
C PHE A 171 -2.62 -0.70 -1.59
N SER A 172 -2.26 -1.63 -0.69
CA SER A 172 -2.22 -3.05 -1.02
C SER A 172 -3.62 -3.60 -1.29
N THR A 173 -3.69 -4.70 -2.04
CA THR A 173 -4.92 -5.45 -2.28
C THR A 173 -5.62 -5.84 -0.99
N GLU A 174 -4.84 -6.19 0.04
CA GLU A 174 -5.31 -6.58 1.36
C GLU A 174 -6.01 -5.41 2.07
N THR A 175 -5.44 -4.20 2.02
CA THR A 175 -6.05 -3.00 2.62
C THR A 175 -7.33 -2.60 1.90
N LEU A 176 -7.36 -2.71 0.57
CA LEU A 176 -8.55 -2.44 -0.23
C LEU A 176 -9.67 -3.46 0.03
N ASP A 177 -9.34 -4.75 0.10
CA ASP A 177 -10.29 -5.81 0.43
C ASP A 177 -10.87 -5.64 1.85
N MET A 178 -10.02 -5.26 2.81
CA MET A 178 -10.48 -4.95 4.15
C MET A 178 -11.44 -3.75 4.19
N ALA A 179 -11.15 -2.69 3.43
CA ALA A 179 -12.05 -1.54 3.33
C ALA A 179 -13.41 -1.95 2.74
N CYS A 180 -13.42 -2.78 1.69
CA CYS A 180 -14.66 -3.33 1.13
C CYS A 180 -15.47 -4.13 2.15
N LYS A 181 -14.81 -4.98 2.95
CA LYS A 181 -15.45 -5.75 4.02
C LYS A 181 -16.00 -4.85 5.13
N ALA A 182 -15.24 -3.83 5.52
CA ALA A 182 -15.67 -2.87 6.55
C ALA A 182 -16.91 -2.08 6.11
N LEU A 183 -16.97 -1.66 4.84
CA LEU A 183 -18.10 -0.91 4.27
C LEU A 183 -19.39 -1.74 4.14
N ASN A 184 -19.27 -3.04 3.90
CA ASN A 184 -20.42 -3.94 3.72
C ASN A 184 -20.76 -4.77 4.96
N TYR A 185 -20.03 -4.60 6.08
CA TYR A 185 -20.09 -5.47 7.25
C TYR A 185 -21.52 -5.78 7.72
N ASP A 186 -22.35 -4.76 7.93
CA ASP A 186 -23.71 -4.96 8.44
C ASP A 186 -24.62 -5.70 7.45
N ALA A 187 -24.47 -5.42 6.15
CA ALA A 187 -25.23 -6.07 5.09
C ALA A 187 -24.82 -7.54 4.94
N ASP A 188 -23.51 -7.81 4.94
CA ASP A 188 -22.96 -9.16 4.83
C ASP A 188 -23.36 -10.02 6.05
N VAL A 189 -23.35 -9.46 7.26
CA VAL A 189 -23.80 -10.15 8.48
C VAL A 189 -25.30 -10.45 8.43
N ALA A 190 -26.13 -9.50 7.97
CA ALA A 190 -27.56 -9.71 7.84
C ALA A 190 -27.89 -10.80 6.80
N ALA A 191 -27.25 -10.73 5.63
CA ALA A 191 -27.40 -11.73 4.57
C ALA A 191 -26.96 -13.12 5.03
N ALA A 192 -25.81 -13.22 5.70
CA ALA A 192 -25.32 -14.48 6.26
C ALA A 192 -26.28 -15.07 7.31
N GLY A 193 -26.94 -14.22 8.10
CA GLY A 193 -27.97 -14.62 9.05
C GLY A 193 -29.21 -15.21 8.37
N GLU A 194 -29.73 -14.55 7.33
CA GLU A 194 -30.89 -15.02 6.56
C GLU A 194 -30.58 -16.33 5.82
N GLU A 195 -29.43 -16.38 5.13
CA GLU A 195 -28.98 -17.60 4.45
C GLU A 195 -28.78 -18.75 5.43
N GLY A 196 -28.21 -18.49 6.61
CA GLY A 196 -28.05 -19.46 7.69
C GLY A 196 -29.38 -19.99 8.21
N GLU A 197 -30.38 -19.11 8.39
CA GLU A 197 -31.72 -19.52 8.82
C GLU A 197 -32.42 -20.39 7.76
N VAL A 198 -32.36 -19.98 6.50
CA VAL A 198 -32.92 -20.74 5.37
C VAL A 198 -32.25 -22.10 5.25
N ALA A 199 -30.91 -22.16 5.32
CA ALA A 199 -30.15 -23.40 5.31
C ALA A 199 -30.51 -24.31 6.49
N GLY A 200 -30.68 -23.74 7.69
CA GLY A 200 -31.12 -24.45 8.90
C GLY A 200 -32.53 -25.03 8.79
N ARG A 201 -33.48 -24.27 8.20
CA ARG A 201 -34.84 -24.76 7.93
C ARG A 201 -34.82 -25.90 6.91
N ASN A 202 -34.04 -25.76 5.83
CA ASN A 202 -33.91 -26.77 4.79
C ASN A 202 -33.27 -28.06 5.31
N SER A 203 -32.22 -27.97 6.15
CA SER A 203 -31.58 -29.15 6.76
C SER A 203 -32.55 -29.90 7.68
N LYS A 204 -33.33 -29.18 8.51
CA LYS A 204 -34.36 -29.78 9.38
C LYS A 204 -35.46 -30.50 8.58
N ILE A 205 -35.90 -29.92 7.46
CA ILE A 205 -36.87 -30.56 6.55
C ILE A 205 -36.27 -31.84 5.95
N VAL A 206 -35.04 -31.79 5.45
CA VAL A 206 -34.36 -32.97 4.89
C VAL A 206 -34.17 -34.07 5.94
N GLU A 207 -33.78 -33.73 7.17
CA GLU A 207 -33.70 -34.69 8.27
C GLU A 207 -35.06 -35.30 8.63
N GLY A 208 -36.12 -34.49 8.67
CA GLY A 208 -37.49 -34.97 8.89
C GLY A 208 -37.94 -35.95 7.81
N LEU A 209 -37.67 -35.64 6.54
CA LEU A 209 -37.95 -36.52 5.40
C LEU A 209 -37.11 -37.80 5.45
N ARG A 210 -35.84 -37.74 5.88
CA ARG A 210 -34.99 -38.93 6.09
C ARG A 210 -35.50 -39.82 7.22
N LYS A 211 -35.95 -39.25 8.35
CA LYS A 211 -36.57 -40.00 9.46
C LYS A 211 -37.88 -40.66 9.04
N SER A 212 -38.71 -39.96 8.25
CA SER A 212 -39.96 -40.50 7.69
C SER A 212 -39.72 -41.67 6.72
N LYS A 213 -38.63 -41.64 5.92
CA LYS A 213 -38.20 -42.77 5.08
C LYS A 213 -37.61 -43.95 5.86
N LYS A 214 -37.34 -43.81 7.15
CA LYS A 214 -36.83 -44.87 8.05
C LYS A 214 -37.96 -45.46 8.89
N GLY A 215 -39.10 -45.75 8.24
CA GLY A 215 -40.15 -46.64 8.71
C GLY A 215 -40.25 -47.82 7.74
N ASP A 216 -40.74 -48.98 8.19
CA ASP A 216 -40.69 -50.33 7.57
C ASP A 216 -41.33 -50.48 6.16
N GLY A 217 -41.50 -49.40 5.39
CA GLY A 217 -42.03 -49.45 4.02
C GLY A 217 -43.53 -49.74 3.93
N ILE A 218 -44.22 -49.87 5.08
CA ILE A 218 -45.65 -50.13 5.13
C ILE A 218 -46.37 -48.81 5.40
N ALA A 219 -47.15 -48.34 4.42
CA ALA A 219 -48.12 -47.27 4.63
C ALA A 219 -49.07 -47.66 5.78
N PRO A 220 -49.48 -46.74 6.68
CA PRO A 220 -50.30 -47.10 7.82
C PRO A 220 -51.69 -47.55 7.34
N LEU A 221 -51.85 -48.86 7.13
CA LEU A 221 -53.11 -49.50 6.81
C LEU A 221 -53.86 -49.76 8.12
N GLY A 222 -54.42 -48.68 8.68
CA GLY A 222 -55.47 -48.76 9.69
C GLY A 222 -56.81 -49.00 9.00
N GLY A 223 -57.18 -50.28 8.83
CA GLY A 223 -58.49 -50.65 8.30
C GLY A 223 -59.61 -50.49 9.33
N LYS A 224 -60.78 -49.97 8.90
CA LYS A 224 -62.01 -50.76 8.64
C LYS A 224 -63.29 -49.89 8.73
N ASN A 225 -63.95 -49.78 7.56
CA ASN A 225 -65.37 -49.56 7.26
C ASN A 225 -66.11 -48.26 7.67
N GLY A 226 -66.71 -47.62 6.65
CA GLY A 226 -67.83 -46.68 6.79
C GLY A 226 -68.07 -45.85 5.53
N GLU A 227 -68.91 -46.38 4.63
CA GLU A 227 -69.77 -45.71 3.62
C GLU A 227 -69.36 -44.39 2.94
N GLY A 228 -69.39 -44.42 1.59
CA GLY A 228 -69.58 -43.21 0.78
C GLY A 228 -68.83 -43.25 -0.54
N ALA A 229 -69.34 -43.99 -1.52
CA ALA A 229 -68.91 -43.88 -2.90
C ALA A 229 -69.20 -42.47 -3.44
N GLY A 230 -68.17 -41.64 -3.55
CA GLY A 230 -68.14 -40.46 -4.41
C GLY A 230 -67.07 -40.68 -5.47
N ALA A 231 -67.49 -40.86 -6.73
CA ALA A 231 -66.60 -41.05 -7.87
C ALA A 231 -65.48 -40.00 -7.92
N PRO A 232 -64.25 -40.35 -8.36
CA PRO A 232 -63.20 -39.36 -8.51
C PRO A 232 -63.61 -38.35 -9.60
N LYS A 233 -63.86 -37.09 -9.23
CA LYS A 233 -63.87 -36.00 -10.22
C LYS A 233 -62.47 -35.94 -10.83
N LYS A 234 -62.36 -36.41 -12.06
CA LYS A 234 -61.16 -36.26 -12.89
C LYS A 234 -60.87 -34.76 -12.96
N ALA A 235 -59.72 -34.33 -12.43
CA ALA A 235 -59.25 -32.97 -12.63
C ALA A 235 -58.98 -32.82 -14.13
N GLN A 236 -59.80 -32.04 -14.82
CA GLN A 236 -59.59 -31.69 -16.23
C GLN A 236 -58.26 -30.94 -16.33
N SER A 237 -57.41 -31.35 -17.28
CA SER A 237 -56.18 -30.66 -17.59
C SER A 237 -56.49 -29.33 -18.28
N MET A 238 -55.59 -28.35 -18.21
CA MET A 238 -55.69 -27.08 -18.97
C MET A 238 -55.93 -27.30 -20.48
N PHE A 239 -55.52 -28.45 -21.01
CA PHE A 239 -55.78 -28.85 -22.40
C PHE A 239 -57.20 -29.37 -22.66
N ASP A 240 -57.87 -29.93 -21.65
CA ASP A 240 -59.28 -30.33 -21.76
C ASP A 240 -60.20 -29.09 -21.73
N LEU A 241 -59.81 -28.05 -20.98
CA LEU A 241 -60.53 -26.77 -20.85
C LEU A 241 -60.43 -25.89 -22.11
N ALA A 242 -59.35 -26.03 -22.89
CA ALA A 242 -59.14 -25.26 -24.12
C ALA A 242 -59.89 -25.82 -25.34
N ASN A 243 -60.28 -27.10 -25.32
CA ASN A 243 -61.01 -27.75 -26.42
C ASN A 243 -62.54 -27.59 -26.33
N GLU A 244 -63.07 -27.09 -25.21
CA GLU A 244 -64.49 -26.72 -25.06
C GLU A 244 -64.76 -25.24 -25.43
N ALA A 245 -63.72 -24.46 -25.73
CA ALA A 245 -63.82 -23.03 -26.04
C ALA A 245 -63.60 -22.68 -27.53
N MET A 246 -63.64 -23.66 -28.45
CA MET A 246 -63.68 -23.46 -29.91
C MET A 246 -65.01 -23.93 -30.50
#